data_AF-A0A1S8C531-F1
#
_entry.id   AF-A0A1S8C531-F1
#
_cell.length_a   1.000
_cell.length_b   1.000
_cell.length_c   1.000
_cell.angle_alpha   90.00
_cell.angle_beta   90.00
_cell.angle_gamma   90.00
#
_symmetry.space_group_name_H-M   'P 1'
#
loop_
_entity.id
_entity.type
_entity.pdbx_description
1 polymer ?
#
loop_
_entity_poly.entity_id
_entity_poly.type
_entity_poly.pdbx_seq_one_letter_code
_entity_poly.pdbx_strand_id
1 'polypeptide(L)'
;MTEGRAHFPVEPWSLTEVGVDMASLGVHESVFALANGHIGMRGTFDEGEPIVVPGTYLNGFFEERPQPYAEAGYGFPEMGQTVVNVTDGKLIRLLVGDSPLDLQYGDVIAHRRTLDLRAGVLRRVTDWRSPAGREVRVTSTRLVSLVRRSIAAIEFQVECTDDQGDLYIALQSDLLANEDVLPGPSGDPRAGSALARPLQSELHVGRGRHAVLVHQTSLSRLRMAAGMDHDARS
;
A
#
# COMPACT_ATOMS: atom_id res chain seq x y z
N MET A 1 -29.03 8.03 -14.49
CA MET A 1 -27.81 7.30 -14.89
C MET A 1 -27.09 6.92 -13.61
N THR A 2 -27.14 5.65 -13.24
CA THR A 2 -26.49 5.11 -12.03
C THR A 2 -25.36 4.22 -12.52
N GLU A 3 -24.32 4.82 -13.06
CA GLU A 3 -23.11 4.08 -13.47
C GLU A 3 -22.17 3.95 -12.27
N GLY A 4 -21.73 2.72 -12.00
CA GLY A 4 -20.42 2.45 -11.41
C GLY A 4 -20.25 2.42 -9.89
N ARG A 5 -21.30 2.26 -9.06
CA ARG A 5 -21.06 2.06 -7.62
C ARG A 5 -20.57 0.64 -7.36
N ALA A 6 -19.40 0.49 -6.74
CA ALA A 6 -18.94 -0.81 -6.27
C ALA A 6 -19.99 -1.46 -5.36
N HIS A 7 -20.19 -2.77 -5.49
CA HIS A 7 -21.13 -3.53 -4.69
C HIS A 7 -20.42 -4.53 -3.78
N PHE A 8 -20.99 -4.73 -2.60
CA PHE A 8 -20.45 -5.61 -1.56
C PHE A 8 -21.43 -6.75 -1.30
N PRO A 9 -21.28 -7.91 -1.97
CA PRO A 9 -22.14 -9.05 -1.69
C PRO A 9 -21.92 -9.56 -0.27
N VAL A 10 -22.98 -10.07 0.35
CA VAL A 10 -22.90 -10.67 1.69
C VAL A 10 -22.46 -12.11 1.54
N GLU A 11 -21.20 -12.37 1.90
CA GLU A 11 -20.57 -13.70 1.80
C GLU A 11 -20.03 -14.12 3.17
N PRO A 12 -20.18 -15.39 3.57
CA PRO A 12 -19.60 -15.87 4.82
C PRO A 12 -18.07 -15.81 4.74
N TRP A 13 -17.43 -15.20 5.75
CA TRP A 13 -15.97 -15.11 5.87
C TRP A 13 -15.24 -14.36 4.75
N SER A 14 -15.95 -13.62 3.92
CA SER A 14 -15.35 -12.84 2.85
C SER A 14 -15.95 -11.45 2.86
N LEU A 15 -15.08 -10.45 2.76
CA LEU A 15 -15.48 -9.12 2.33
C LEU A 15 -15.06 -8.98 0.88
N THR A 16 -16.03 -8.86 -0.03
CA THR A 16 -15.78 -8.69 -1.45
C THR A 16 -16.28 -7.33 -1.90
N GLU A 17 -15.47 -6.64 -2.69
CA GLU A 17 -15.84 -5.51 -3.53
C GLU A 17 -15.86 -5.97 -4.98
N VAL A 18 -16.93 -5.62 -5.71
CA VAL A 18 -17.03 -5.83 -7.16
C VAL A 18 -17.31 -4.49 -7.83
N GLY A 19 -16.50 -4.15 -8.83
CA GLY A 19 -16.38 -2.80 -9.38
C GLY A 19 -15.42 -1.93 -8.57
N VAL A 20 -15.25 -0.67 -8.96
CA VAL A 20 -14.35 0.28 -8.29
C VAL A 20 -15.14 1.53 -7.93
N ASP A 21 -15.12 1.93 -6.66
CA ASP A 21 -15.69 3.21 -6.21
C ASP A 21 -14.57 4.15 -5.75
N MET A 22 -14.16 5.04 -6.65
CA MET A 22 -13.08 6.01 -6.39
C MET A 22 -13.43 6.98 -5.25
N ALA A 23 -14.72 7.28 -5.03
CA ALA A 23 -15.14 8.19 -3.96
C ALA A 23 -14.94 7.59 -2.56
N SER A 24 -14.95 6.25 -2.47
CA SER A 24 -14.82 5.51 -1.21
C SER A 24 -13.44 4.87 -1.02
N LEU A 25 -12.47 5.18 -1.90
CA LEU A 25 -11.16 4.52 -1.95
C LEU A 25 -10.44 4.50 -0.58
N GLY A 26 -10.36 5.62 0.12
CA GLY A 26 -9.69 5.70 1.44
C GLY A 26 -10.37 4.86 2.55
N VAL A 27 -11.68 4.65 2.44
CA VAL A 27 -12.40 3.72 3.31
C VAL A 27 -11.99 2.29 2.96
N HIS A 28 -11.99 1.94 1.67
CA HIS A 28 -11.66 0.59 1.23
C HIS A 28 -10.21 0.20 1.57
N GLU A 29 -9.27 1.12 1.43
CA GLU A 29 -7.88 0.93 1.92
C GLU A 29 -7.80 0.55 3.40
N SER A 30 -8.72 1.04 4.23
CA SER A 30 -8.76 0.70 5.66
C SER A 30 -9.41 -0.66 5.87
N VAL A 31 -10.54 -0.93 5.22
CA VAL A 31 -11.32 -2.14 5.45
C VAL A 31 -10.65 -3.39 4.86
N PHE A 32 -9.92 -3.24 3.74
CA PHE A 32 -9.16 -4.33 3.12
C PHE A 32 -7.72 -4.49 3.68
N ALA A 33 -7.40 -3.84 4.80
CA ALA A 33 -6.08 -3.93 5.41
C ALA A 33 -5.75 -5.35 5.91
N LEU A 34 -4.46 -5.71 5.85
CA LEU A 34 -3.92 -6.96 6.36
C LEU A 34 -2.96 -6.68 7.51
N ALA A 35 -3.02 -7.49 8.58
CA ALA A 35 -2.13 -7.33 9.71
C ALA A 35 -1.93 -8.65 10.48
N ASN A 36 -0.80 -8.75 11.19
CA ASN A 36 -0.51 -9.87 12.11
C ASN A 36 -0.13 -9.40 13.54
N GLY A 37 -0.42 -8.14 13.87
CA GLY A 37 -0.05 -7.52 15.13
C GLY A 37 1.41 -7.01 15.20
N HIS A 38 2.27 -7.40 14.25
CA HIS A 38 3.60 -6.83 14.07
C HIS A 38 3.67 -5.91 12.85
N ILE A 39 3.25 -6.40 11.68
CA ILE A 39 3.10 -5.65 10.44
C ILE A 39 1.62 -5.33 10.24
N GLY A 40 1.31 -4.11 9.82
CA GLY A 40 0.01 -3.73 9.27
C GLY A 40 0.19 -3.06 7.92
N MET A 41 -0.56 -3.49 6.91
CA MET A 41 -0.56 -2.93 5.56
C MET A 41 -1.98 -2.53 5.19
N ARG A 42 -2.18 -1.28 4.78
CA ARG A 42 -3.45 -0.82 4.20
C ARG A 42 -3.74 -1.60 2.90
N GLY A 43 -5.02 -1.81 2.62
CA GLY A 43 -5.53 -2.52 1.45
C GLY A 43 -5.43 -1.72 0.15
N THR A 44 -4.41 -0.86 0.00
CA THR A 44 -4.14 -0.12 -1.24
C THR A 44 -3.71 -1.07 -2.35
N PHE A 45 -3.96 -0.66 -3.60
CA PHE A 45 -3.58 -1.43 -4.79
C PHE A 45 -2.07 -1.66 -4.84
N ASP A 46 -1.66 -2.78 -5.45
CA ASP A 46 -0.24 -3.15 -5.52
C ASP A 46 0.54 -2.17 -6.40
N GLU A 47 -0.08 -1.55 -7.40
CA GLU A 47 0.57 -0.62 -8.34
C GLU A 47 0.89 0.75 -7.74
N GLY A 48 0.34 1.04 -6.55
CA GLY A 48 0.54 2.29 -5.83
C GLY A 48 -0.40 3.42 -6.24
N GLU A 49 -1.12 3.30 -7.36
CA GLU A 49 -2.12 4.27 -7.81
C GLU A 49 -3.39 3.56 -8.31
N PRO A 50 -4.59 4.13 -8.07
CA PRO A 50 -4.84 5.30 -7.23
C PRO A 50 -4.68 5.02 -5.73
N ILE A 51 -4.34 6.06 -4.97
CA ILE A 51 -4.18 5.99 -3.52
C ILE A 51 -4.67 7.26 -2.81
N VAL A 52 -5.32 7.10 -1.65
CA VAL A 52 -5.70 8.20 -0.75
C VAL A 52 -4.73 8.29 0.41
N VAL A 53 -4.51 7.18 1.12
CA VAL A 53 -3.56 7.13 2.25
C VAL A 53 -2.68 5.88 2.13
N PRO A 54 -1.40 6.01 1.70
CA PRO A 54 -0.44 4.93 1.85
C PRO A 54 -0.24 4.57 3.31
N GLY A 55 0.04 3.30 3.59
CA GLY A 55 0.23 2.88 4.97
C GLY A 55 0.77 1.47 5.11
N THR A 56 2.04 1.40 5.50
CA THR A 56 2.66 0.21 6.06
C THR A 56 3.18 0.60 7.45
N TYR A 57 2.86 -0.20 8.47
CA TYR A 57 3.14 0.10 9.87
C TYR A 57 3.83 -1.07 10.56
N LEU A 58 4.70 -0.76 11.51
CA LEU A 58 5.28 -1.73 12.44
C LEU A 58 4.85 -1.40 13.87
N ASN A 59 4.36 -2.42 14.59
CA ASN A 59 4.01 -2.27 16.00
C ASN A 59 5.24 -1.88 16.81
N GLY A 60 5.11 -0.83 17.62
CA GLY A 60 6.20 -0.26 18.42
C GLY A 60 7.12 0.68 17.64
N PHE A 61 6.86 0.94 16.35
CA PHE A 61 7.62 1.90 15.55
C PHE A 61 6.85 3.23 15.46
N PHE A 62 7.40 4.27 16.08
CA PHE A 62 6.79 5.58 16.20
C PHE A 62 7.86 6.68 16.12
N GLU A 63 7.43 7.90 15.83
CA GLU A 63 8.27 9.09 15.97
C GLU A 63 7.83 9.89 17.20
N GLU A 64 8.80 10.45 17.91
CA GLU A 64 8.53 11.38 19.00
C GLU A 64 8.26 12.78 18.42
N ARG A 65 7.34 13.50 19.05
CA ARG A 65 7.04 14.89 18.68
C ARG A 65 6.89 15.76 19.91
N PRO A 66 7.44 16.98 19.92
CA PRO A 66 7.13 17.94 20.96
C PRO A 66 5.62 18.18 21.04
N GLN A 67 5.09 18.17 22.25
CA GLN A 67 3.68 18.44 22.52
C GLN A 67 3.58 19.67 23.44
N PRO A 68 3.83 20.88 22.91
CA PRO A 68 3.77 22.08 23.72
C PRO A 68 2.33 22.34 24.17
N TYR A 69 2.13 22.40 25.48
CA TYR A 69 0.87 22.86 26.08
C TYR A 69 0.89 24.38 26.22
N ALA A 70 -0.25 25.02 26.00
CA ALA A 70 -0.39 26.47 26.18
C ALA A 70 -0.21 26.90 27.65
N GLU A 71 -0.47 25.99 28.59
CA GLU A 71 -0.26 26.17 30.03
C GLU A 71 0.53 24.97 30.58
N ALA A 72 1.62 25.24 31.28
CA ALA A 72 2.42 24.20 31.93
C ALA A 72 1.68 23.68 33.17
N GLY A 73 1.32 22.40 33.16
CA GLY A 73 0.69 21.70 34.28
C GLY A 73 1.54 20.54 34.75
N TYR A 74 1.63 20.34 36.07
CA TYR A 74 2.35 19.20 36.64
C TYR A 74 1.74 17.88 36.12
N GLY A 75 2.58 17.04 35.52
CA GLY A 75 2.18 15.74 34.98
C GLY A 75 1.73 15.75 33.51
N PHE A 76 1.77 16.88 32.81
CA PHE A 76 1.54 16.90 31.36
C PHE A 76 2.78 16.41 30.58
N PRO A 77 2.60 15.51 29.59
CA PRO A 77 3.72 14.97 28.83
C PRO A 77 4.27 16.01 27.85
N GLU A 78 5.54 16.35 27.96
CA GLU A 78 6.18 17.31 27.04
C GLU A 78 6.36 16.73 25.62
N MET A 79 6.31 15.41 25.50
CA MET A 79 6.51 14.66 24.26
C MET A 79 5.33 13.74 23.98
N GLY A 80 4.84 13.77 22.75
CA GLY A 80 3.90 12.79 22.21
C GLY A 80 4.61 11.75 21.35
N GLN A 81 3.98 10.60 21.17
CA GLN A 81 4.43 9.55 20.26
C GLN A 81 3.37 9.37 19.17
N THR A 82 3.79 9.34 17.92
CA THR A 82 2.91 9.11 16.77
C THR A 82 3.44 7.95 15.95
N VAL A 83 2.58 6.97 15.68
CA VAL A 83 2.90 5.88 14.73
C VAL A 83 3.11 6.50 13.35
N VAL A 84 4.22 6.14 12.71
CA VAL A 84 4.59 6.63 11.39
C VAL A 84 4.57 5.50 10.36
N ASN A 85 4.36 5.85 9.09
CA ASN A 85 4.57 4.91 8.00
C ASN A 85 6.03 4.45 8.00
N VAL A 86 6.24 3.14 7.91
CA VAL A 86 7.54 2.55 7.60
C VAL A 86 7.72 2.45 6.09
N THR A 87 8.87 1.96 5.64
CA THR A 87 9.09 1.65 4.23
C THR A 87 8.01 0.71 3.71
N ASP A 88 7.33 1.14 2.67
CA ASP A 88 6.34 0.37 1.95
C ASP A 88 7.05 -0.58 0.97
N GLY A 89 6.75 -1.87 1.09
CA GLY A 89 7.33 -2.91 0.23
C GLY A 89 6.28 -3.72 -0.52
N LYS A 90 5.08 -3.15 -0.70
CA LYS A 90 3.97 -3.80 -1.42
C LYS A 90 3.79 -3.23 -2.84
N LEU A 91 4.62 -2.27 -3.23
CA LEU A 91 4.57 -1.63 -4.54
C LEU A 91 5.12 -2.53 -5.65
N ILE A 92 4.29 -2.78 -6.66
CA ILE A 92 4.60 -3.46 -7.91
C ILE A 92 3.95 -2.67 -9.04
N ARG A 93 4.70 -1.76 -9.67
CA ARG A 93 4.22 -0.94 -10.79
C ARG A 93 4.23 -1.77 -12.07
N LEU A 94 3.14 -1.70 -12.81
CA LEU A 94 2.98 -2.35 -14.12
C LEU A 94 2.87 -1.30 -15.22
N LEU A 95 3.72 -1.40 -16.24
CA LEU A 95 3.54 -0.73 -17.52
C LEU A 95 3.06 -1.74 -18.56
N VAL A 96 1.99 -1.40 -19.26
CA VAL A 96 1.39 -2.15 -20.36
C VAL A 96 1.65 -1.39 -21.66
N GLY A 97 2.61 -1.85 -22.45
CA GLY A 97 3.24 -1.00 -23.47
C GLY A 97 3.85 0.24 -22.81
N ASP A 98 3.39 1.42 -23.21
CA ASP A 98 3.80 2.71 -22.63
C ASP A 98 2.82 3.25 -21.58
N SER A 99 1.75 2.52 -21.27
CA SER A 99 0.71 2.97 -20.34
C SER A 99 0.95 2.39 -18.94
N PRO A 100 1.15 3.21 -17.89
CA PRO A 100 1.11 2.70 -16.52
C PRO A 100 -0.30 2.20 -16.19
N LEU A 101 -0.39 1.06 -15.51
CA LEU A 101 -1.66 0.59 -14.98
C LEU A 101 -2.08 1.51 -13.83
N ASP A 102 -3.14 2.27 -14.09
CA ASP A 102 -3.83 3.12 -13.12
C ASP A 102 -5.34 2.97 -13.35
N LEU A 103 -6.06 2.61 -12.29
CA LEU A 103 -7.50 2.38 -12.35
C LEU A 103 -8.30 3.69 -12.57
N GLN A 104 -7.69 4.87 -12.43
CA GLN A 104 -8.31 6.15 -12.74
C GLN A 104 -8.22 6.55 -14.22
N TYR A 105 -7.13 6.18 -14.91
CA TYR A 105 -6.84 6.70 -16.26
C TYR A 105 -7.09 5.69 -17.39
N GLY A 106 -7.07 4.39 -17.11
CA GLY A 106 -7.50 3.37 -18.07
C GLY A 106 -8.96 2.94 -17.87
N ASP A 107 -9.42 2.00 -18.69
CA ASP A 107 -10.78 1.45 -18.63
C ASP A 107 -10.79 0.16 -17.81
N VAL A 108 -11.47 0.18 -16.68
CA VAL A 108 -11.64 -0.99 -15.80
C VAL A 108 -12.83 -1.80 -16.30
N ILE A 109 -12.55 -2.83 -17.10
CA ILE A 109 -13.56 -3.72 -17.69
C ILE A 109 -14.25 -4.54 -16.59
N ALA A 110 -13.47 -5.10 -15.67
CA ALA A 110 -13.97 -5.85 -14.52
C ALA A 110 -13.00 -5.70 -13.35
N HIS A 111 -13.54 -5.60 -12.14
CA HIS A 111 -12.75 -5.55 -10.92
C HIS A 111 -13.43 -6.35 -9.83
N ARG A 112 -12.66 -7.20 -9.16
CA ARG A 112 -13.08 -7.89 -7.95
C ARG A 112 -11.93 -7.91 -6.96
N ARG A 113 -12.18 -7.47 -5.73
CA ARG A 113 -11.25 -7.51 -4.61
C ARG A 113 -11.90 -8.21 -3.42
N THR A 114 -11.27 -9.24 -2.89
CA THR A 114 -11.82 -10.06 -1.79
C THR A 114 -10.81 -10.20 -0.66
N LEU A 115 -11.16 -9.74 0.54
CA LEU A 115 -10.49 -10.11 1.78
C LEU A 115 -11.11 -11.42 2.29
N ASP A 116 -10.35 -12.50 2.19
CA ASP A 116 -10.71 -13.81 2.72
C ASP A 116 -10.28 -13.90 4.17
N LEU A 117 -11.25 -13.85 5.09
CA LEU A 117 -11.02 -13.84 6.53
C LEU A 117 -10.62 -15.21 7.09
N ARG A 118 -10.85 -16.30 6.34
CA ARG A 118 -10.41 -17.65 6.74
C ARG A 118 -8.95 -17.87 6.38
N ALA A 119 -8.57 -17.50 5.16
CA ALA A 119 -7.19 -17.65 4.69
C ALA A 119 -6.27 -16.51 5.16
N GLY A 120 -6.83 -15.36 5.53
CA GLY A 120 -6.06 -14.18 5.94
C GLY A 120 -5.33 -13.51 4.78
N VAL A 121 -5.94 -13.52 3.58
CA VAL A 121 -5.32 -12.98 2.36
C VAL A 121 -6.26 -12.03 1.63
N LEU A 122 -5.68 -11.03 0.98
CA LEU A 122 -6.36 -10.12 0.07
C LEU A 122 -6.13 -10.60 -1.35
N ARG A 123 -7.20 -10.91 -2.08
CA ARG A 123 -7.15 -11.31 -3.49
C ARG A 123 -7.76 -10.23 -4.36
N ARG A 124 -7.20 -10.03 -5.55
CA ARG A 124 -7.73 -9.10 -6.54
C ARG A 124 -7.62 -9.72 -7.93
N VAL A 125 -8.65 -9.51 -8.74
CA VAL A 125 -8.63 -9.75 -10.18
C VAL A 125 -9.15 -8.47 -10.84
N THR A 126 -8.38 -7.90 -11.76
CA THR A 126 -8.74 -6.70 -12.52
C THR A 126 -8.49 -6.93 -14.00
N ASP A 127 -9.54 -6.83 -14.80
CA ASP A 127 -9.46 -6.75 -16.25
C ASP A 127 -9.40 -5.27 -16.62
N TRP A 128 -8.29 -4.86 -17.21
CA TRP A 128 -7.99 -3.46 -17.48
C TRP A 128 -7.56 -3.27 -18.92
N ARG A 129 -8.13 -2.25 -19.57
CA ARG A 129 -7.75 -1.80 -20.89
C ARG A 129 -6.97 -0.50 -20.79
N SER A 130 -5.76 -0.52 -21.32
CA SER A 130 -4.90 0.66 -21.42
C SER A 130 -5.51 1.73 -22.33
N PRO A 131 -5.11 3.01 -22.18
CA PRO A 131 -5.46 4.07 -23.12
C PRO A 131 -5.09 3.77 -24.58
N ALA A 132 -4.08 2.93 -24.80
CA ALA A 132 -3.67 2.46 -26.13
C ALA A 132 -4.53 1.28 -26.66
N GLY A 133 -5.54 0.83 -25.92
CA GLY A 133 -6.46 -0.23 -26.33
C GLY A 133 -5.95 -1.66 -26.09
N ARG A 134 -4.79 -1.84 -25.43
CA ARG A 134 -4.29 -3.16 -25.00
C ARG A 134 -5.00 -3.62 -23.72
N GLU A 135 -5.31 -4.90 -23.62
CA GLU A 135 -6.04 -5.48 -22.48
C GLU A 135 -5.19 -6.48 -21.71
N VAL A 136 -5.18 -6.32 -20.39
CA VAL A 136 -4.54 -7.27 -19.47
C VAL A 136 -5.47 -7.64 -18.33
N ARG A 137 -5.30 -8.86 -17.83
CA ARG A 137 -5.82 -9.30 -16.54
C ARG A 137 -4.69 -9.29 -15.52
N VAL A 138 -4.89 -8.55 -14.43
CA VAL A 138 -4.02 -8.61 -13.26
C VAL A 138 -4.70 -9.43 -12.17
N THR A 139 -4.02 -10.49 -11.73
CA THR A 139 -4.40 -11.28 -10.56
C THR A 139 -3.35 -11.07 -9.48
N SER A 140 -3.77 -10.59 -8.30
CA SER A 140 -2.87 -10.46 -7.15
C SER A 140 -3.41 -11.14 -5.91
N THR A 141 -2.52 -11.75 -5.13
CA THR A 141 -2.81 -12.28 -3.80
C THR A 141 -1.75 -11.77 -2.83
N ARG A 142 -2.18 -11.02 -1.81
CA ARG A 142 -1.32 -10.47 -0.76
C ARG A 142 -1.64 -11.12 0.58
N LEU A 143 -0.61 -11.38 1.39
CA LEU A 143 -0.74 -11.82 2.77
C LEU A 143 0.26 -11.12 3.69
N VAL A 144 -0.12 -10.99 4.97
CA VAL A 144 0.79 -10.69 6.08
C VAL A 144 0.81 -11.92 6.99
N SER A 145 1.95 -12.59 7.11
CA SER A 145 2.00 -13.94 7.68
C SER A 145 1.72 -13.94 9.19
N LEU A 146 0.72 -14.72 9.62
CA LEU A 146 0.47 -14.97 11.05
C LEU A 146 1.53 -15.89 11.69
N VAL A 147 2.23 -16.69 10.89
CA VAL A 147 3.25 -17.64 11.37
C VAL A 147 4.64 -17.01 11.40
N ARG A 148 5.00 -16.27 10.34
CA ARG A 148 6.28 -15.56 10.23
C ARG A 148 6.06 -14.06 10.41
N ARG A 149 6.17 -13.59 11.65
CA ARG A 149 5.77 -12.22 12.05
C ARG A 149 6.29 -11.09 11.14
N SER A 150 7.50 -11.23 10.59
CA SER A 150 8.19 -10.19 9.81
C SER A 150 8.11 -10.42 8.29
N ILE A 151 7.19 -11.27 7.84
CA ILE A 151 7.02 -11.62 6.42
C ILE A 151 5.63 -11.20 5.93
N ALA A 152 5.62 -10.45 4.85
CA ALA A 152 4.49 -10.30 3.94
C ALA A 152 4.89 -10.91 2.58
N ALA A 153 3.91 -11.31 1.79
CA ALA A 153 4.14 -11.85 0.45
C ALA A 153 3.05 -11.37 -0.51
N ILE A 154 3.45 -11.18 -1.77
CA ILE A 154 2.58 -10.84 -2.88
C ILE A 154 2.86 -11.81 -4.01
N GLU A 155 1.83 -12.49 -4.47
CA GLU A 155 1.81 -13.10 -5.79
C GLU A 155 1.13 -12.13 -6.75
N PHE A 156 1.79 -11.81 -7.86
CA PHE A 156 1.31 -10.85 -8.85
C PHE A 156 1.47 -11.46 -10.24
N GLN A 157 0.35 -11.63 -10.94
CA GLN A 157 0.26 -12.26 -12.25
C GLN A 157 -0.37 -11.29 -13.23
N VAL A 158 0.18 -11.25 -14.45
CA VAL A 158 -0.30 -10.40 -15.55
C VAL A 158 -0.50 -11.30 -16.76
N GLU A 159 -1.70 -11.29 -17.31
CA GLU A 159 -2.08 -12.03 -18.51
C GLU A 159 -2.49 -11.03 -19.59
N CYS A 160 -1.95 -11.15 -20.81
CA CYS A 160 -2.49 -10.43 -21.97
C CYS A 160 -3.80 -11.11 -22.39
N THR A 161 -4.89 -10.35 -22.45
CA THR A 161 -6.23 -10.89 -22.76
C THR A 161 -6.79 -10.42 -24.10
N ASP A 162 -6.03 -9.60 -24.84
CA ASP A 162 -6.35 -9.23 -26.21
C ASP A 162 -5.69 -10.15 -27.26
N ASP A 163 -6.22 -10.10 -28.48
CA ASP A 163 -5.71 -10.83 -29.64
C ASP A 163 -4.84 -9.94 -30.55
N GLN A 164 -4.21 -8.87 -30.02
CA GLN A 164 -3.46 -7.89 -30.81
C GLN A 164 -1.98 -8.26 -31.01
N GLY A 165 -1.61 -9.51 -30.70
CA GLY A 165 -0.25 -10.03 -30.79
C GLY A 165 0.60 -9.69 -29.57
N ASP A 166 1.93 -9.71 -29.75
CA ASP A 166 2.88 -9.56 -28.65
C ASP A 166 2.66 -8.25 -27.87
N LEU A 167 2.77 -8.34 -26.54
CA LEU A 167 2.66 -7.23 -25.62
C LEU A 167 3.93 -7.14 -24.77
N TYR A 168 4.60 -6.00 -24.84
CA TYR A 168 5.66 -5.69 -23.92
C TYR A 168 5.07 -5.15 -22.62
N ILE A 169 5.48 -5.73 -21.50
CA ILE A 169 5.16 -5.22 -20.16
C ILE A 169 6.44 -4.98 -19.38
N ALA A 170 6.40 -4.06 -18.44
CA ALA A 170 7.45 -3.86 -17.46
C ALA A 170 6.87 -3.89 -16.05
N LEU A 171 7.52 -4.66 -15.17
CA LEU A 171 7.20 -4.71 -13.75
C LEU A 171 8.35 -4.08 -12.97
N GLN A 172 8.03 -3.15 -12.09
CA GLN A 172 8.98 -2.53 -11.17
C GLN A 172 8.45 -2.68 -9.74
N SER A 173 9.19 -3.40 -8.89
CA SER A 173 8.90 -3.44 -7.46
C SER A 173 9.77 -2.44 -6.72
N ASP A 174 9.17 -1.68 -5.81
CA ASP A 174 9.80 -0.60 -5.07
C ASP A 174 9.75 -0.85 -3.55
N LEU A 175 10.83 -0.47 -2.87
CA LEU A 175 10.83 -0.15 -1.44
C LEU A 175 10.76 1.36 -1.29
N LEU A 176 9.61 1.90 -0.90
CA LEU A 176 9.38 3.34 -0.83
C LEU A 176 9.26 3.83 0.61
N ALA A 177 10.11 4.75 1.01
CA ALA A 177 10.11 5.37 2.34
C ALA A 177 9.61 6.81 2.26
N ASN A 178 9.03 7.30 3.35
CA ASN A 178 8.52 8.67 3.46
C ASN A 178 7.51 9.02 2.35
N GLU A 179 6.58 8.12 2.06
CA GLU A 179 5.46 8.41 1.17
C GLU A 179 4.68 9.62 1.68
N ASP A 180 4.33 10.52 0.77
CA ASP A 180 3.59 11.72 1.10
C ASP A 180 2.18 11.34 1.56
N VAL A 181 1.94 11.42 2.86
CA VAL A 181 0.59 11.36 3.42
C VAL A 181 0.05 12.78 3.37
N LEU A 182 -0.80 13.09 2.38
CA LEU A 182 -1.46 14.40 2.33
C LEU A 182 -2.16 14.63 3.67
N PRO A 183 -1.79 15.67 4.43
CA PRO A 183 -2.51 15.97 5.65
C PRO A 183 -3.95 16.29 5.25
N GLY A 184 -4.92 15.61 5.88
CA GLY A 184 -6.30 16.10 5.85
C GLY A 184 -6.33 17.57 6.26
N PRO A 185 -7.37 18.35 5.88
CA PRO A 185 -7.43 19.79 6.11
C PRO A 185 -7.46 20.08 7.63
N SER A 186 -6.29 20.10 8.24
CA SER A 186 -6.07 20.44 9.64
C SER A 186 -5.12 21.61 9.61
N GLY A 187 -5.69 22.81 9.78
CA GLY A 187 -4.92 24.03 10.06
C GLY A 187 -4.31 24.01 11.47
N ASP A 188 -4.18 22.84 12.12
CA ASP A 188 -3.53 22.73 13.42
C ASP A 188 -2.01 22.71 13.23
N PRO A 189 -1.27 23.73 13.68
CA PRO A 189 0.20 23.74 13.63
C PRO A 189 0.83 22.62 14.47
N ARG A 190 0.05 21.95 15.35
CA ARG A 190 0.47 20.73 16.04
C ARG A 190 0.47 19.49 15.14
N ALA A 191 -0.09 19.56 13.93
CA ALA A 191 -0.24 18.41 13.02
C ALA A 191 1.04 18.01 12.24
N GLY A 192 2.18 18.67 12.46
CA GLY A 192 3.48 18.00 12.35
C GLY A 192 4.27 18.21 11.06
N SER A 193 5.18 19.19 11.10
CA SER A 193 6.34 19.20 10.20
C SER A 193 7.31 18.04 10.49
N ALA A 194 7.40 17.59 11.74
CA ALA A 194 8.26 16.47 12.16
C ALA A 194 7.81 15.09 11.65
N LEU A 195 6.58 14.97 11.12
CA LEU A 195 6.00 13.71 10.65
C LEU A 195 6.05 13.56 9.12
N ALA A 196 6.46 14.59 8.39
CA ALA A 196 6.45 14.55 6.93
C ALA A 196 7.46 13.53 6.36
N ARG A 197 8.66 13.46 6.96
CA ARG A 197 9.73 12.53 6.54
C ARG A 197 10.48 11.96 7.74
N PRO A 198 9.85 11.09 8.55
CA PRO A 198 10.43 10.62 9.80
C PRO A 198 11.61 9.66 9.58
N LEU A 199 11.70 8.99 8.43
CA LEU A 199 12.71 7.96 8.14
C LEU A 199 13.98 8.56 7.53
N GLN A 200 15.08 8.53 8.28
CA GLN A 200 16.43 8.85 7.81
C GLN A 200 17.08 7.58 7.25
N SER A 201 17.58 7.65 6.01
CA SER A 201 18.25 6.51 5.38
C SER A 201 19.63 6.26 6.01
N GLU A 202 19.87 5.02 6.48
CA GLU A 202 21.17 4.57 6.98
C GLU A 202 21.87 3.64 5.98
N LEU A 203 21.12 2.76 5.31
CA LEU A 203 21.65 1.81 4.33
C LEU A 203 20.64 1.59 3.21
N HIS A 204 21.15 1.49 1.98
CA HIS A 204 20.40 1.02 0.82
C HIS A 204 21.29 0.08 0.02
N VAL A 205 20.77 -1.11 -0.27
CA VAL A 205 21.47 -2.12 -1.07
C VAL A 205 20.48 -2.72 -2.05
N GLY A 206 20.84 -2.76 -3.33
CA GLY A 206 20.12 -3.49 -4.37
C GLY A 206 21.08 -4.43 -5.10
N ARG A 207 20.69 -5.69 -5.28
CA ARG A 207 21.46 -6.70 -6.03
C ARG A 207 20.50 -7.64 -6.75
N GLY A 208 20.46 -7.57 -8.07
CA GLY A 208 19.58 -8.41 -8.88
C GLY A 208 18.12 -8.22 -8.47
N ARG A 209 17.50 -9.28 -7.94
CA ARG A 209 16.11 -9.28 -7.49
C ARG A 209 15.93 -8.96 -6.00
N HIS A 210 17.02 -8.70 -5.29
CA HIS A 210 17.02 -8.38 -3.87
C HIS A 210 17.23 -6.89 -3.65
N ALA A 211 16.49 -6.31 -2.72
CA ALA A 211 16.81 -4.98 -2.20
C ALA A 211 16.57 -4.92 -0.70
N VAL A 212 17.34 -4.09 0.00
CA VAL A 212 17.18 -3.82 1.43
C VAL A 212 17.37 -2.32 1.67
N LEU A 213 16.44 -1.72 2.38
CA LEU A 213 16.56 -0.38 2.95
C LEU A 213 16.58 -0.46 4.48
N VAL A 214 17.46 0.31 5.11
CA VAL A 214 17.50 0.51 6.56
C VAL A 214 17.28 1.97 6.86
N HIS A 215 16.34 2.23 7.75
CA HIS A 215 15.98 3.57 8.17
C HIS A 215 15.99 3.70 9.69
N GLN A 216 16.28 4.90 10.16
CA GLN A 216 16.14 5.30 11.56
C GLN A 216 15.17 6.48 11.67
N THR A 217 14.32 6.49 12.69
CA THR A 217 13.55 7.69 13.05
C THR A 217 14.45 8.80 13.57
N SER A 218 14.02 10.04 13.40
CA SER A 218 14.82 11.23 13.72
C SER A 218 14.96 11.47 15.22
N LEU A 219 13.85 11.43 15.98
CA LEU A 219 13.85 11.73 17.41
C LEU A 219 13.80 10.47 18.27
N SER A 220 12.93 9.50 17.96
CA SER A 220 12.82 8.27 18.74
C SER A 220 13.98 7.28 18.53
N ARG A 221 14.82 7.49 17.52
CA ARG A 221 16.03 6.69 17.19
C ARG A 221 15.76 5.20 16.95
N LEU A 222 14.53 4.83 16.65
CA LEU A 222 14.13 3.46 16.32
C LEU A 222 14.62 3.09 14.92
N ARG A 223 15.14 1.88 14.76
CA ARG A 223 15.57 1.34 13.46
C ARG A 223 14.62 0.32 12.91
N MET A 224 14.47 0.35 11.59
CA MET A 224 13.78 -0.67 10.81
C MET A 224 14.63 -1.06 9.60
N ALA A 225 14.48 -2.30 9.15
CA ALA A 225 14.98 -2.75 7.86
C ALA A 225 13.82 -3.36 7.07
N ALA A 226 13.67 -2.96 5.81
CA ALA A 226 12.71 -3.52 4.86
C ALA A 226 13.52 -4.18 3.75
N GLY A 227 13.20 -5.44 3.45
CA GLY A 227 13.87 -6.20 2.41
C GLY A 227 12.84 -6.83 1.48
N MET A 228 13.20 -6.94 0.21
CA MET A 228 12.40 -7.61 -0.82
C MET A 228 13.27 -8.62 -1.58
N ASP A 229 12.62 -9.69 -2.03
CA ASP A 229 13.16 -10.73 -2.90
C ASP A 229 12.05 -11.16 -3.87
N HIS A 230 12.43 -11.55 -5.08
CA HIS A 230 11.49 -11.88 -6.14
C HIS A 230 11.87 -13.18 -6.87
N ASP A 231 10.88 -14.07 -7.01
CA ASP A 231 10.89 -15.16 -7.98
C ASP A 231 9.93 -14.80 -9.12
N ALA A 232 10.48 -14.41 -10.27
CA ALA A 232 9.70 -14.08 -11.47
C ALA A 232 9.80 -15.21 -12.50
N ARG A 233 8.64 -15.59 -13.03
CA ARG A 233 8.45 -16.60 -14.08
C ARG A 233 7.68 -15.96 -15.23
N SER A 234 8.09 -16.26 -16.47
CA SER A 234 7.46 -15.80 -17.71
C SER A 234 6.97 -16.99 -18.52
#